data_AF-A0A968JR91-F1
#
_entry.id   AF-A0A968JR91-F1
#
_cell.length_a   1.000
_cell.length_b   1.000
_cell.length_c   1.000
_cell.angle_alpha   90.00
_cell.angle_beta   90.00
_cell.angle_gamma   90.00
#
_symmetry.space_group_name_H-M   'P 1'
#
loop_
_entity.id
_entity.type
_entity.pdbx_description
1 polymer ?
#
loop_
_entity_poly.entity_id
_entity_poly.type
_entity_poly.pdbx_seq_one_letter_code
_entity_poly.pdbx_strand_id
1 'polypeptide(L)'
;MREIVNVNYPFFADVRGLGISSESPVGAGLPALTVPFASPVTTSFPEGAERTATVLLQSSPDAWTTTNTNVQPDVQRYGELGFAAGDERKAHPLAVLVNGTFESAFADQNPPSGEETVIKQSPPNTRLAVIGSTSMVNDLVLQLSRQGPSNLLLTQNLIDWGVEDTDLLSIRARSTFARTLVPMTSAERARYEYLNYGLALAGLVVIFLLTVQWRRQRRPIVLEEASSVAPGRLAKEVQS
;
A
#
# COMPACT_ATOMS: atom_id res chain seq x y z
N MET A 1 4.83 -9.17 26.45
CA MET A 1 4.56 -8.34 25.24
C MET A 1 3.95 -9.25 24.20
N ARG A 2 2.78 -8.91 23.63
CA ARG A 2 2.27 -9.59 22.43
C ARG A 2 2.94 -8.95 21.23
N GLU A 3 3.76 -9.71 20.51
CA GLU A 3 4.31 -9.29 19.23
C GLU A 3 3.20 -9.39 18.18
N ILE A 4 2.84 -8.27 17.57
CA ILE A 4 1.86 -8.23 16.49
C ILE A 4 2.63 -8.49 15.20
N VAL A 5 2.61 -9.75 14.73
CA VAL A 5 3.17 -10.11 13.43
C VAL A 5 2.16 -9.74 12.35
N ASN A 6 2.57 -8.93 11.38
CA ASN A 6 1.72 -8.52 10.27
C ASN A 6 1.76 -9.61 9.19
N VAL A 7 0.70 -10.41 9.11
CA VAL A 7 0.57 -11.44 8.07
C VAL A 7 0.00 -10.80 6.81
N ASN A 8 0.64 -11.01 5.67
CA ASN A 8 0.11 -10.61 4.36
C ASN A 8 -1.09 -11.51 4.04
N TYR A 9 -2.28 -11.02 4.32
CA TYR A 9 -3.51 -11.78 4.18
C TYR A 9 -4.19 -11.45 2.82
N PRO A 10 -4.09 -12.31 1.80
CA PRO A 10 -4.44 -11.96 0.42
C PRO A 10 -5.93 -11.72 0.19
N PHE A 11 -6.80 -12.22 1.07
CA PHE A 11 -8.24 -11.95 0.98
C PHE A 11 -8.60 -10.51 1.40
N PHE A 12 -7.67 -9.75 1.97
CA PHE A 12 -7.88 -8.35 2.33
C PHE A 12 -7.06 -7.50 1.35
N ALA A 13 -7.65 -7.25 0.18
CA ALA A 13 -6.97 -6.50 -0.87
C ALA A 13 -6.74 -5.06 -0.40
N ASP A 14 -5.48 -4.66 -0.28
CA ASP A 14 -5.07 -3.32 0.07
C ASP A 14 -4.81 -2.51 -1.20
N VAL A 15 -5.76 -1.64 -1.54
CA VAL A 15 -5.78 -0.87 -2.78
C VAL A 15 -5.25 0.52 -2.49
N ARG A 16 -4.20 0.92 -3.21
CA ARG A 16 -3.49 2.19 -3.00
C ARG A 16 -3.03 2.77 -4.33
N GLY A 17 -2.79 4.08 -4.36
CA GLY A 17 -2.13 4.74 -5.49
C GLY A 17 -2.82 4.45 -6.82
N LEU A 18 -2.10 3.81 -7.76
CA LEU A 18 -2.61 3.46 -9.09
C LEU A 18 -3.77 2.45 -9.09
N GLY A 19 -4.00 1.74 -7.98
CA GLY A 19 -5.17 0.86 -7.83
C GLY A 19 -6.48 1.62 -7.59
N ILE A 20 -6.42 2.94 -7.35
CA ILE A 20 -7.58 3.81 -7.18
C ILE A 20 -7.63 4.73 -8.41
N SER A 21 -8.74 4.68 -9.14
CA SER A 21 -8.89 5.46 -10.37
C SER A 21 -8.90 6.96 -10.12
N SER A 22 -8.15 7.69 -10.94
CA SER A 22 -8.17 9.16 -11.01
C SER A 22 -9.18 9.71 -12.01
N GLU A 23 -9.86 8.85 -12.77
CA GLU A 23 -10.85 9.24 -13.77
C GLU A 23 -12.18 9.66 -13.14
N SER A 24 -12.43 9.26 -11.90
CA SER A 24 -13.63 9.60 -11.14
C SER A 24 -13.30 10.43 -9.90
N PRO A 25 -14.10 11.46 -9.57
CA PRO A 25 -13.96 12.20 -8.32
C PRO A 25 -14.21 11.31 -7.09
N VAL A 26 -14.86 10.16 -7.25
CA VAL A 26 -15.17 9.22 -6.15
C VAL A 26 -13.91 8.68 -5.48
N GLY A 27 -12.88 8.35 -6.25
CA GLY A 27 -11.62 7.80 -5.75
C GLY A 27 -10.66 8.88 -5.22
N ALA A 28 -10.97 10.15 -5.44
CA ALA A 28 -10.03 11.23 -5.23
C ALA A 28 -9.79 11.52 -3.74
N GLY A 29 -8.52 11.75 -3.37
CA GLY A 29 -8.12 12.03 -2.00
C GLY A 29 -8.07 10.81 -1.07
N LEU A 30 -8.36 9.60 -1.57
CA LEU A 30 -8.24 8.37 -0.80
C LEU A 30 -6.79 7.85 -0.83
N PRO A 31 -6.10 7.74 0.32
CA PRO A 31 -4.70 7.31 0.34
C PRO A 31 -4.53 5.80 0.13
N ALA A 32 -5.43 5.03 0.72
CA ALA A 32 -5.47 3.57 0.71
C ALA A 32 -6.84 3.11 1.18
N LEU A 33 -7.26 1.91 0.78
CA LEU A 33 -8.51 1.29 1.18
C LEU A 33 -8.36 -0.23 1.20
N THR A 34 -9.06 -0.87 2.12
CA THR A 34 -9.04 -2.32 2.26
C THR A 34 -10.36 -2.89 1.73
N VAL A 35 -10.27 -3.77 0.73
CA VAL A 35 -11.41 -4.46 0.14
C VAL A 35 -11.37 -5.92 0.62
N PRO A 36 -12.05 -6.24 1.73
CA PRO A 36 -12.07 -7.58 2.30
C PRO A 36 -12.90 -8.54 1.44
N PHE A 37 -12.44 -9.77 1.32
CA PHE A 37 -13.07 -10.85 0.55
C PHE A 37 -13.51 -10.38 -0.84
N ALA A 38 -12.62 -9.64 -1.51
CA ALA A 38 -12.92 -9.01 -2.77
C ALA A 38 -13.15 -10.05 -3.88
N SER A 39 -14.25 -9.90 -4.59
CA SER A 39 -14.56 -10.63 -5.81
C SER A 39 -14.32 -9.73 -7.02
N PRO A 40 -13.62 -10.20 -8.07
CA PRO A 40 -13.48 -9.42 -9.30
C PRO A 40 -14.83 -9.06 -9.91
N VAL A 41 -14.94 -7.82 -10.39
CA VAL A 41 -16.12 -7.32 -11.09
C VAL A 41 -15.75 -7.10 -12.56
N THR A 42 -16.52 -7.71 -13.46
CA THR A 42 -16.35 -7.54 -14.90
C THR A 42 -17.62 -6.95 -15.50
N THR A 43 -17.47 -6.01 -16.43
CA THR A 43 -18.60 -5.37 -17.11
C THR A 43 -18.69 -5.85 -18.56
N SER A 44 -19.90 -6.23 -18.98
CA SER A 44 -20.23 -6.51 -20.38
C SER A 44 -21.55 -5.82 -20.71
N PHE A 45 -21.60 -5.16 -21.86
CA PHE A 45 -22.80 -4.48 -22.35
C PHE A 45 -23.10 -4.96 -23.78
N PRO A 46 -24.39 -5.06 -24.16
CA PRO A 46 -24.76 -5.35 -25.54
C PRO A 46 -24.34 -4.21 -26.46
N GLU A 47 -24.12 -4.53 -27.75
CA GLU A 47 -23.76 -3.55 -28.76
C GLU A 47 -24.85 -2.46 -28.89
N GLY A 48 -24.44 -1.20 -28.96
CA GLY A 48 -25.36 -0.06 -28.99
C GLY A 48 -25.93 0.37 -27.63
N ALA A 49 -25.55 -0.30 -26.52
CA ALA A 49 -25.94 0.17 -25.20
C ALA A 49 -25.31 1.54 -24.89
N GLU A 50 -26.14 2.51 -24.52
CA GLU A 50 -25.73 3.82 -24.02
C GLU A 50 -25.24 3.71 -22.56
N ARG A 51 -24.16 2.94 -22.34
CA ARG A 51 -23.56 2.72 -21.02
C ARG A 51 -22.05 2.84 -21.11
N THR A 52 -21.46 3.53 -20.14
CA THR A 52 -20.01 3.64 -19.98
C THR A 52 -19.63 3.09 -18.61
N ALA A 53 -18.63 2.21 -18.58
CA ALA A 53 -18.06 1.69 -17.34
C ALA A 53 -16.66 2.27 -17.11
N THR A 54 -16.42 2.72 -15.89
CA THR A 54 -15.11 3.16 -15.40
C THR A 54 -14.70 2.25 -14.24
N VAL A 55 -13.51 1.66 -14.33
CA VAL A 55 -12.94 0.92 -13.19
C VAL A 55 -12.59 1.92 -12.11
N LEU A 56 -13.13 1.75 -10.91
CA LEU A 56 -12.88 2.61 -9.76
C LEU A 56 -11.73 2.08 -8.92
N LEU A 57 -11.77 0.78 -8.59
CA LEU A 57 -10.77 0.10 -7.77
C LEU A 57 -10.21 -1.10 -8.54
N GLN A 58 -8.90 -1.29 -8.46
CA GLN A 58 -8.19 -2.36 -9.14
C GLN A 58 -7.14 -2.99 -8.22
N SER A 59 -7.04 -4.32 -8.26
CA SER A 59 -6.00 -5.06 -7.55
C SER A 59 -4.62 -4.89 -8.21
N SER A 60 -3.56 -5.30 -7.51
CA SER A 60 -2.22 -5.33 -8.08
C SER A 60 -2.10 -6.33 -9.24
N PRO A 61 -1.10 -6.19 -10.13
CA PRO A 61 -0.77 -7.18 -11.17
C PRO A 61 -0.50 -8.59 -10.62
N ASP A 62 0.01 -8.69 -9.40
CA ASP A 62 0.30 -9.96 -8.74
C ASP A 62 -0.93 -10.62 -8.09
N ALA A 63 -2.14 -10.07 -8.26
CA ALA A 63 -3.34 -10.66 -7.68
C ALA A 63 -3.74 -11.96 -8.38
N TRP A 64 -4.52 -12.79 -7.68
CA TRP A 64 -5.05 -14.04 -8.21
C TRP A 64 -6.45 -14.29 -7.66
N THR A 65 -7.21 -15.14 -8.34
CA THR A 65 -8.52 -15.59 -7.90
C THR A 65 -8.46 -17.01 -7.35
N THR A 66 -9.34 -17.33 -6.40
CA THR A 66 -9.49 -18.68 -5.86
C THR A 66 -10.96 -18.98 -5.58
N THR A 67 -11.35 -20.23 -5.82
CA THR A 67 -12.66 -20.79 -5.40
C THR A 67 -12.58 -21.57 -4.10
N ASN A 68 -11.37 -21.70 -3.53
CA ASN A 68 -11.17 -22.38 -2.26
C ASN A 68 -11.77 -21.54 -1.12
N THR A 69 -12.61 -22.17 -0.31
CA THR A 69 -13.27 -21.55 0.84
C THR A 69 -12.44 -21.61 2.12
N ASN A 70 -11.30 -22.32 2.11
CA ASN A 70 -10.38 -22.32 3.25
C ASN A 70 -9.57 -21.02 3.30
N VAL A 71 -9.92 -20.20 4.29
CA VAL A 71 -9.33 -18.89 4.54
C VAL A 71 -8.24 -18.92 5.63
N GLN A 72 -7.91 -20.11 6.15
CA GLN A 72 -6.84 -20.28 7.14
C GLN A 72 -5.48 -20.45 6.45
N PRO A 73 -4.45 -19.69 6.87
CA PRO A 73 -3.12 -19.83 6.29
C PRO A 73 -2.47 -21.15 6.72
N ASP A 74 -1.95 -21.90 5.76
CA ASP A 74 -1.12 -23.10 5.97
C ASP A 74 0.34 -22.76 5.57
N VAL A 75 1.09 -22.24 6.54
CA VAL A 75 2.50 -21.86 6.34
C VAL A 75 3.43 -23.05 6.19
N GLN A 76 3.02 -24.25 6.63
CA GLN A 76 3.82 -25.46 6.46
C GLN A 76 3.80 -25.91 5.00
N ARG A 77 2.64 -25.79 4.36
CA ARG A 77 2.45 -26.20 2.97
C ARG A 77 2.81 -25.11 1.96
N TYR A 78 2.51 -23.85 2.26
CA TYR A 78 2.62 -22.74 1.30
C TYR A 78 3.66 -21.68 1.69
N GLY A 79 4.51 -21.96 2.67
CA GLY A 79 5.57 -21.06 3.12
C GLY A 79 5.02 -19.74 3.68
N GLU A 80 5.75 -18.64 3.45
CA GLU A 80 5.41 -17.32 3.99
C GLU A 80 4.04 -16.79 3.53
N LEU A 81 3.57 -17.20 2.35
CA LEU A 81 2.27 -16.77 1.83
C LEU A 81 1.11 -17.42 2.58
N GLY A 82 1.29 -18.65 3.06
CA GLY A 82 0.24 -19.42 3.75
C GLY A 82 -0.95 -19.85 2.87
N PHE A 83 -0.98 -19.47 1.58
CA PHE A 83 -2.08 -19.77 0.67
C PHE A 83 -1.58 -20.33 -0.65
N ALA A 84 -2.39 -21.18 -1.28
CA ALA A 84 -2.17 -21.59 -2.65
C ALA A 84 -2.31 -20.36 -3.57
N ALA A 85 -1.21 -20.01 -4.21
CA ALA A 85 -1.16 -19.12 -5.35
C ALA A 85 -2.05 -19.64 -6.48
N GLY A 86 -2.88 -18.78 -7.08
CA GLY A 86 -3.55 -19.10 -8.33
C GLY A 86 -2.58 -19.10 -9.50
N ASP A 87 -2.90 -19.88 -10.53
CA ASP A 87 -2.06 -20.06 -11.73
C ASP A 87 -1.95 -18.78 -12.55
N GLU A 88 -3.04 -18.00 -12.63
CA GLU A 88 -3.09 -16.74 -13.36
C GLU A 88 -2.88 -15.55 -12.42
N ARG A 89 -1.84 -14.76 -12.68
CA ARG A 89 -1.56 -13.49 -12.00
C ARG A 89 -1.92 -12.33 -12.91
N LYS A 90 -2.89 -11.53 -12.50
CA LYS A 90 -3.25 -10.29 -13.20
C LYS A 90 -3.98 -9.32 -12.27
N ALA A 91 -4.04 -8.07 -12.70
CA ALA A 91 -4.86 -7.07 -12.05
C ALA A 91 -6.34 -7.32 -12.35
N HIS A 92 -7.18 -7.23 -11.34
CA HIS A 92 -8.62 -7.46 -11.40
C HIS A 92 -9.37 -6.20 -10.94
N PRO A 93 -10.42 -5.75 -11.67
CA PRO A 93 -11.28 -4.71 -11.17
C PRO A 93 -12.04 -5.21 -9.93
N LEU A 94 -12.01 -4.43 -8.85
CA LEU A 94 -12.69 -4.73 -7.59
C LEU A 94 -13.94 -3.86 -7.40
N ALA A 95 -13.99 -2.71 -8.07
CA ALA A 95 -15.18 -1.86 -8.13
C ALA A 95 -15.26 -1.14 -9.48
N VAL A 96 -16.48 -0.93 -9.95
CA VAL A 96 -16.78 -0.25 -11.21
C VAL A 96 -17.90 0.77 -11.02
N LEU A 97 -17.80 1.89 -11.73
CA LEU A 97 -18.85 2.89 -11.87
C LEU A 97 -19.43 2.75 -13.28
N VAL A 98 -20.75 2.67 -13.40
CA VAL A 98 -21.46 2.55 -14.66
C VAL A 98 -22.42 3.72 -14.79
N ASN A 99 -22.31 4.44 -15.90
CA ASN A 99 -23.18 5.57 -16.22
C ASN A 99 -23.93 5.29 -17.50
N GLY A 100 -25.22 5.63 -17.55
CA GLY A 100 -26.01 5.51 -18.76
C GLY A 100 -27.44 5.14 -18.48
N THR A 101 -28.04 4.41 -19.42
CA THR A 101 -29.47 4.09 -19.36
C THR A 101 -29.68 2.60 -19.08
N PHE A 102 -30.50 2.26 -18.10
CA PHE A 102 -30.74 0.88 -17.65
C PHE A 102 -32.15 0.43 -17.97
N GLU A 103 -32.28 -0.80 -18.45
CA GLU A 103 -33.57 -1.43 -18.65
C GLU A 103 -34.05 -2.03 -17.34
N SER A 104 -35.35 -1.92 -17.08
CA SER A 104 -35.97 -2.50 -15.90
C SER A 104 -36.13 -4.01 -16.07
N ALA A 105 -35.70 -4.78 -15.07
CA ALA A 105 -35.98 -6.22 -14.99
C ALA A 105 -37.50 -6.54 -14.91
N PHE A 106 -38.32 -5.51 -14.66
CA PHE A 106 -39.76 -5.60 -14.53
C PHE A 106 -40.50 -5.00 -15.75
N ALA A 107 -39.80 -4.59 -16.81
CA ALA A 107 -40.40 -3.86 -17.94
C ALA A 107 -41.61 -4.56 -18.58
N ASP A 108 -41.65 -5.89 -18.55
CA ASP A 108 -42.71 -6.73 -19.11
C ASP A 108 -43.69 -7.29 -18.05
N GLN A 109 -43.54 -6.87 -16.79
CA GLN A 109 -44.40 -7.31 -15.69
C GLN A 109 -45.58 -6.37 -15.51
N ASN A 110 -46.66 -6.86 -14.89
CA ASN A 110 -47.79 -6.01 -14.52
C ASN A 110 -47.35 -5.00 -13.43
N PRO A 111 -47.88 -3.77 -13.46
CA PRO A 111 -47.54 -2.79 -12.45
C PRO A 111 -47.95 -3.27 -11.05
N PRO A 112 -47.16 -2.92 -10.01
CA PRO A 112 -47.56 -3.19 -8.64
C PRO A 112 -48.91 -2.52 -8.34
N SER A 113 -49.68 -3.12 -7.44
CA SER A 113 -51.03 -2.65 -7.14
C SER A 113 -51.02 -1.18 -6.69
N GLY A 114 -51.66 -0.31 -7.49
CA GLY A 114 -51.72 1.13 -7.24
C GLY A 114 -50.94 2.00 -8.21
N GLU A 115 -50.13 1.42 -9.11
CA GLU A 115 -49.46 2.16 -10.18
C GLU A 115 -50.11 1.93 -11.55
N GLU A 116 -50.16 2.97 -12.39
CA GLU A 116 -50.77 2.92 -13.72
C GLU A 116 -49.85 2.29 -14.78
N THR A 117 -48.52 2.39 -14.61
CA THR A 117 -47.53 1.90 -15.59
C THR A 117 -46.23 1.46 -14.92
N VAL A 118 -45.56 0.46 -15.49
CA VAL A 118 -44.21 0.06 -15.06
C VAL A 118 -43.17 0.94 -15.71
N ILE A 119 -42.19 1.39 -14.91
CA ILE A 119 -40.98 2.04 -15.41
C ILE A 119 -40.17 1.01 -16.20
N LYS A 120 -40.13 1.18 -17.51
CA LYS A 120 -39.41 0.26 -18.42
C LYS A 120 -37.92 0.55 -18.50
N GLN A 121 -37.54 1.80 -18.30
CA GLN A 121 -36.18 2.27 -18.50
C GLN A 121 -35.87 3.42 -17.55
N SER A 122 -34.64 3.48 -17.05
CA SER A 122 -34.16 4.58 -16.23
C SER A 122 -34.01 5.87 -17.05
N PRO A 123 -33.93 7.04 -16.41
CA PRO A 123 -33.50 8.26 -17.09
C PRO A 123 -32.11 8.10 -17.74
N PRO A 124 -31.81 8.90 -18.78
CA PRO A 124 -30.44 9.05 -19.27
C PRO A 124 -29.48 9.47 -18.15
N ASN A 125 -28.22 9.06 -18.23
CA ASN A 125 -27.18 9.34 -17.21
C ASN A 125 -27.46 8.80 -15.80
N THR A 126 -28.23 7.72 -15.67
CA THR A 126 -28.34 7.00 -14.40
C THR A 126 -26.96 6.45 -13.99
N ARG A 127 -26.66 6.51 -12.70
CA ARG A 127 -25.36 6.16 -12.11
C ARG A 127 -25.50 4.90 -11.26
N LEU A 128 -24.60 3.93 -11.47
CA LEU A 128 -24.54 2.68 -10.73
C LEU A 128 -23.11 2.43 -10.26
N ALA A 129 -22.93 2.16 -8.97
CA ALA A 129 -21.66 1.72 -8.42
C ALA A 129 -21.75 0.26 -7.98
N VAL A 130 -20.80 -0.56 -8.39
CA VAL A 130 -20.71 -1.98 -8.00
C VAL A 130 -19.36 -2.22 -7.34
N ILE A 131 -19.39 -2.78 -6.14
CA ILE A 131 -18.19 -3.13 -5.36
C ILE A 131 -18.24 -4.63 -5.07
N GLY A 132 -17.16 -5.33 -5.40
CA GLY A 132 -17.02 -6.77 -5.20
C GLY A 132 -16.81 -7.19 -3.75
N SER A 133 -17.33 -6.46 -2.76
CA SER A 133 -17.16 -6.78 -1.34
C SER A 133 -18.38 -6.37 -0.53
N THR A 134 -18.90 -7.31 0.26
CA THR A 134 -20.02 -7.09 1.18
C THR A 134 -19.58 -6.56 2.55
N SER A 135 -18.31 -6.71 2.89
CA SER A 135 -17.78 -6.41 4.24
C SER A 135 -16.90 -5.17 4.28
N MET A 136 -16.79 -4.43 3.17
CA MET A 136 -15.95 -3.23 3.07
C MET A 136 -16.27 -2.16 4.13
N VAL A 137 -17.54 -2.02 4.52
CA VAL A 137 -17.99 -1.02 5.50
C VAL A 137 -18.34 -1.65 6.85
N ASN A 138 -17.83 -2.85 7.14
CA ASN A 138 -18.06 -3.52 8.42
C ASN A 138 -17.17 -2.91 9.53
N ASP A 139 -17.70 -2.86 10.76
CA ASP A 139 -17.02 -2.31 11.95
C ASP A 139 -15.62 -2.88 12.16
N LEU A 140 -15.46 -4.20 11.98
CA LEU A 140 -14.16 -4.86 12.11
C LEU A 140 -13.14 -4.28 11.11
N VAL A 141 -13.56 -4.02 9.88
CA VAL A 141 -12.68 -3.50 8.82
C VAL A 141 -12.35 -2.04 9.09
N LEU A 142 -13.32 -1.27 9.59
CA LEU A 142 -13.11 0.11 10.02
C LEU A 142 -12.13 0.19 11.21
N GLN A 143 -12.20 -0.74 12.16
CA GLN A 143 -11.25 -0.85 13.27
C GLN A 143 -9.85 -1.29 12.83
N LEU A 144 -9.76 -2.18 11.84
CA LEU A 144 -8.50 -2.69 11.29
C LEU A 144 -7.82 -1.69 10.35
N SER A 145 -8.56 -0.70 9.82
CA SER A 145 -8.02 0.32 8.93
C SER A 145 -7.04 1.22 9.66
N ARG A 146 -5.75 0.85 9.59
CA ARG A 146 -4.64 1.57 10.24
C ARG A 146 -4.39 2.97 9.67
N GLN A 147 -4.95 3.30 8.51
CA GLN A 147 -4.74 4.59 7.82
C GLN A 147 -5.94 5.55 7.90
N GLY A 148 -6.94 5.24 8.73
CA GLY A 148 -8.15 6.06 8.92
C GLY A 148 -9.38 5.49 8.20
N PRO A 149 -10.54 6.15 8.29
CA PRO A 149 -11.83 5.63 7.81
C PRO A 149 -11.97 5.75 6.28
N SER A 150 -10.98 5.35 5.49
CA SER A 150 -10.96 5.51 4.03
C SER A 150 -12.13 4.81 3.34
N ASN A 151 -12.53 3.63 3.82
CA ASN A 151 -13.67 2.91 3.27
C ASN A 151 -14.99 3.68 3.49
N LEU A 152 -15.13 4.36 4.64
CA LEU A 152 -16.29 5.21 4.92
C LEU A 152 -16.27 6.47 4.04
N LEU A 153 -15.11 7.08 3.84
CA LEU A 153 -14.95 8.21 2.92
C LEU A 153 -15.29 7.81 1.48
N LEU A 154 -14.89 6.62 1.03
CA LEU A 154 -15.29 6.09 -0.27
C LEU A 154 -16.81 5.95 -0.36
N THR A 155 -17.45 5.38 0.66
CA THR A 155 -18.91 5.25 0.72
C THR A 155 -19.60 6.62 0.69
N GLN A 156 -19.09 7.60 1.42
CA GLN A 156 -19.59 8.97 1.37
C GLN A 156 -19.45 9.55 -0.05
N ASN A 157 -18.27 9.43 -0.66
CA ASN A 157 -18.02 9.91 -2.02
C ASN A 157 -18.94 9.25 -3.05
N LEU A 158 -19.27 7.97 -2.86
CA LEU A 158 -20.22 7.23 -3.72
C LEU A 158 -21.66 7.73 -3.56
N ILE A 159 -22.08 8.05 -2.33
CA ILE A 159 -23.40 8.64 -2.05
C ILE A 159 -23.48 10.03 -2.68
N ASP A 160 -22.49 10.88 -2.41
CA ASP A 160 -22.38 12.24 -2.97
C ASP A 160 -22.45 12.18 -4.52
N TRP A 161 -21.71 11.24 -5.12
CA TRP A 161 -21.73 10.99 -6.57
C TRP A 161 -23.06 10.46 -7.08
N GLY A 162 -23.73 9.58 -6.33
CA GLY A 162 -25.04 9.02 -6.69
C GLY A 162 -26.17 10.05 -6.64
N VAL A 163 -26.06 11.05 -5.76
CA VAL A 163 -27.02 12.16 -5.61
C VAL A 163 -26.64 13.37 -6.48
N GLU A 164 -25.65 13.22 -7.37
CA GLU A 164 -25.20 14.24 -8.32
C GLU A 164 -24.57 15.49 -7.68
N ASP A 165 -24.11 15.40 -6.43
CA ASP A 165 -23.32 16.45 -5.76
C ASP A 165 -21.82 16.31 -6.08
N THR A 166 -21.46 16.42 -7.36
CA THR A 166 -20.08 16.21 -7.82
C THR A 166 -19.18 17.44 -7.70
N ASP A 167 -19.77 18.63 -7.58
CA ASP A 167 -19.03 19.90 -7.51
C ASP A 167 -18.23 19.99 -6.20
N LEU A 168 -18.79 19.51 -5.09
CA LEU A 168 -18.12 19.48 -3.79
C LEU A 168 -17.06 18.37 -3.67
N LEU A 169 -17.23 17.25 -4.40
CA LEU A 169 -16.23 16.18 -4.44
C LEU A 169 -14.90 16.62 -5.06
N SER A 170 -14.97 17.43 -6.13
CA SER A 170 -13.79 17.93 -6.85
C SER A 170 -12.89 18.88 -6.02
N ILE A 171 -13.44 19.46 -4.94
CA ILE A 171 -12.73 20.38 -4.05
C ILE A 171 -12.06 19.60 -2.90
N ARG A 172 -12.74 18.61 -2.31
CA ARG A 172 -12.19 17.73 -1.26
C ARG A 172 -10.96 16.95 -1.73
N ALA A 173 -10.99 16.50 -2.99
CA ALA A 173 -9.91 15.78 -3.66
C ALA A 173 -8.52 16.46 -3.62
N ARG A 174 -8.47 17.80 -3.60
CA ARG A 174 -7.22 18.56 -3.71
C ARG A 174 -6.47 18.72 -2.39
N SER A 175 -7.08 18.39 -1.25
CA SER A 175 -6.56 18.78 0.07
C SER A 175 -5.78 17.68 0.81
N THR A 176 -5.77 16.42 0.36
CA THR A 176 -5.23 15.30 1.17
C THR A 176 -3.97 14.69 0.54
N PHE A 177 -2.82 15.32 0.77
CA PHE A 177 -1.51 14.81 0.35
C PHE A 177 -0.78 14.12 1.51
N ALA A 178 -1.20 12.90 1.84
CA ALA A 178 -0.35 11.94 2.53
C ALA A 178 -0.30 10.67 1.67
N ARG A 179 0.46 10.73 0.57
CA ARG A 179 0.63 9.60 -0.35
C ARG A 179 1.54 8.57 0.35
N THR A 180 0.93 7.52 0.92
CA THR A 180 1.66 6.39 1.50
C THR A 180 2.59 5.79 0.45
N LEU A 181 3.83 5.47 0.84
CA LEU A 181 4.79 4.80 -0.04
C LEU A 181 4.19 3.48 -0.55
N VAL A 182 4.30 3.26 -1.85
CA VAL A 182 3.89 2.00 -2.50
C VAL A 182 4.77 0.88 -1.93
N PRO A 183 4.20 -0.24 -1.48
CA PRO A 183 5.00 -1.38 -1.04
C PRO A 183 5.84 -1.90 -2.22
N MET A 184 7.15 -2.01 -2.01
CA MET A 184 8.08 -2.56 -2.99
C MET A 184 8.06 -4.08 -3.00
N THR A 185 8.32 -4.69 -4.15
CA THR A 185 8.47 -6.15 -4.25
C THR A 185 9.69 -6.63 -3.44
N SER A 186 9.69 -7.89 -2.99
CA SER A 186 10.82 -8.45 -2.20
C SER A 186 12.16 -8.34 -2.93
N ALA A 187 12.16 -8.49 -4.26
CA ALA A 187 13.36 -8.37 -5.09
C ALA A 187 13.86 -6.92 -5.22
N GLU A 188 12.97 -5.94 -5.35
CA GLU A 188 13.34 -4.52 -5.34
C GLU A 188 13.88 -4.10 -3.97
N ARG A 189 13.21 -4.51 -2.89
CA ARG A 189 13.67 -4.25 -1.53
C ARG A 189 15.07 -4.81 -1.29
N ALA A 190 15.33 -6.06 -1.69
CA ALA A 190 16.64 -6.69 -1.54
C ALA A 190 17.74 -5.95 -2.33
N ARG A 191 17.44 -5.47 -3.54
CA ARG A 191 18.38 -4.67 -4.34
C ARG A 191 18.79 -3.38 -3.63
N TYR A 192 17.81 -2.63 -3.10
CA TYR A 192 18.09 -1.42 -2.34
C TYR A 192 18.83 -1.70 -1.02
N GLU A 193 18.48 -2.80 -0.35
CA GLU A 193 19.15 -3.23 0.87
C GLU A 193 20.62 -3.59 0.62
N TYR A 194 20.92 -4.40 -0.39
CA TYR A 194 22.30 -4.74 -0.76
C TYR A 194 23.09 -3.53 -1.25
N LEU A 195 22.47 -2.63 -2.02
CA LEU A 195 23.14 -1.41 -2.46
C LEU A 195 23.50 -0.53 -1.26
N ASN A 196 22.58 -0.36 -0.31
CA ASN A 196 22.82 0.45 0.87
C ASN A 196 23.91 -0.17 1.78
N TYR A 197 23.88 -1.48 1.98
CA TYR A 197 24.97 -2.17 2.71
C TYR A 197 26.30 -2.10 1.97
N GLY A 198 26.31 -2.21 0.65
CA GLY A 198 27.51 -2.03 -0.17
C GLY A 198 28.11 -0.63 -0.03
N LEU A 199 27.28 0.41 -0.07
CA LEU A 199 27.71 1.79 0.15
C LEU A 199 28.22 2.02 1.58
N ALA A 200 27.55 1.48 2.58
CA ALA A 200 27.99 1.57 3.98
C ALA A 200 29.35 0.89 4.19
N LEU A 201 29.54 -0.31 3.63
CA LEU A 201 30.81 -1.03 3.70
C LEU A 201 31.92 -0.29 2.95
N ALA A 202 31.64 0.23 1.76
CA ALA A 202 32.59 1.05 1.00
C ALA A 202 33.02 2.29 1.80
N GLY A 203 32.07 2.96 2.46
CA GLY A 203 32.35 4.08 3.37
C GLY A 203 33.27 3.70 4.52
N LEU A 204 33.04 2.56 5.17
CA LEU A 204 33.91 2.04 6.24
C LEU A 204 35.32 1.74 5.74
N VAL A 205 35.46 1.12 4.56
CA VAL A 205 36.76 0.83 3.95
C VAL A 205 37.51 2.13 3.63
N VAL A 206 36.82 3.14 3.08
CA VAL A 206 37.44 4.45 2.82
C VAL A 206 37.95 5.09 4.11
N ILE A 207 37.14 5.12 5.17
CA ILE A 207 37.55 5.65 6.47
C ILE A 207 38.75 4.87 7.02
N PHE A 208 38.72 3.54 6.95
CA PHE A 208 39.81 2.69 7.41
C PHE A 208 41.12 3.00 6.67
N LEU A 209 41.08 3.07 5.32
CA LEU A 209 42.25 3.38 4.50
C LEU A 209 42.80 4.77 4.79
N LEU A 210 41.95 5.79 4.90
CA LEU A 210 42.34 7.14 5.28
C LEU A 210 43.00 7.16 6.66
N THR A 211 42.44 6.44 7.63
CA THR A 211 42.97 6.39 9.00
C THR A 211 44.33 5.70 9.05
N VAL A 212 44.50 4.58 8.33
CA VAL A 212 45.78 3.86 8.23
C VAL A 212 46.82 4.74 7.55
N GLN A 213 46.46 5.42 6.46
CA GLN A 213 47.35 6.30 5.73
C GLN A 213 47.79 7.51 6.58
N TRP A 214 46.87 8.13 7.31
CA TRP A 214 47.18 9.22 8.23
C TRP A 214 48.06 8.75 9.39
N ARG A 215 47.81 7.57 9.96
CA ARG A 215 48.68 7.01 11.02
C ARG A 215 50.09 6.73 10.51
N ARG A 216 50.25 6.25 9.28
CA ARG A 216 51.57 6.04 8.65
C ARG A 216 52.34 7.35 8.43
N GLN A 217 51.64 8.46 8.25
CA GLN A 217 52.26 9.78 8.08
C GLN A 217 52.60 10.49 9.40
N ARG A 218 52.11 10.00 10.55
CA ARG A 218 52.47 10.53 11.86
C ARG A 218 53.82 9.96 12.29
N ARG A 219 54.87 10.79 12.25
CA ARG A 219 56.20 10.45 12.77
C ARG A 219 56.11 10.16 14.27
N PRO A 220 56.75 9.09 14.77
CA PRO A 220 56.74 8.78 16.20
C PRO A 220 57.35 9.95 16.98
N ILE A 221 56.65 10.41 18.01
CA ILE A 221 57.20 11.38 18.96
C ILE A 221 58.31 10.64 19.69
N VAL A 222 59.56 11.05 19.44
CA VAL A 222 60.71 10.61 20.24
C VAL A 222 60.45 11.13 21.65
N LEU A 223 60.23 10.23 22.59
CA LEU A 223 60.24 10.57 24.01
C LEU A 223 61.70 10.87 24.34
N GLU A 224 62.04 12.15 24.45
CA GLU A 224 63.34 12.57 24.99
C GLU A 224 63.50 11.88 26.34
N GLU A 225 64.53 11.04 26.46
CA GLU A 225 64.86 10.32 27.68
C GLU A 225 64.84 11.29 28.85
N ALA A 226 64.04 10.95 29.87
CA ALA A 226 64.06 11.61 31.15
C ALA A 226 65.52 11.79 31.59
N SER A 227 65.94 13.04 31.63
CA SER A 227 67.23 13.52 32.13
C SER A 227 67.66 12.68 33.33
N SER A 228 68.75 11.93 33.17
CA SER A 228 69.42 11.25 34.26
C SER A 228 69.82 12.29 35.31
N VAL A 229 69.12 12.25 36.44
CA VAL A 229 69.45 13.01 37.64
C VAL A 229 70.86 12.59 38.08
N ALA A 230 71.81 13.52 37.97
CA ALA A 230 73.15 13.36 38.51
C ALA A 230 73.09 13.34 40.05
N PRO A 231 73.64 12.33 40.74
CA PRO A 231 73.80 12.41 42.19
C PRO A 231 75.01 13.28 42.53
N GLY A 232 74.75 14.26 43.39
CA GLY A 232 75.74 15.20 43.91
C GLY A 232 76.84 14.55 44.74
N ARG A 233 77.96 15.27 44.74
CA ARG A 233 79.22 15.09 45.48
C ARG A 233 79.03 15.11 47.01
N LEU A 234 80.04 14.55 47.72
CA LEU A 234 80.49 14.71 49.13
C LEU A 234 80.47 13.34 49.87
N ALA A 235 81.48 12.85 50.60
CA ALA A 235 82.77 13.36 51.08
C ALA A 235 83.61 12.21 51.71
N LYS A 236 84.84 12.55 52.16
CA LYS A 236 85.84 11.86 53.02
C LYS A 236 86.93 11.04 52.30
N GLU A 237 88.21 11.47 52.21
CA GLU A 237 89.24 11.83 53.23
C GLU A 237 90.05 10.60 53.71
N VAL A 238 91.36 10.78 53.98
CA VAL A 238 92.37 9.88 54.62
C VAL A 238 93.16 9.00 53.60
N GLN A 239 94.50 8.92 53.48
CA GLN A 239 95.67 9.35 54.28
C GLN A 239 96.98 9.28 53.45
N SER A 240 97.97 10.08 53.91
CA SER A 240 99.44 10.05 53.75
C SER A 240 100.09 9.99 52.36
#